data_AF-A0A644Z779-F1
#
_entry.id   AF-A0A644Z779-F1
#
_cell.length_a   1.000
_cell.length_b   1.000
_cell.length_c   1.000
_cell.angle_alpha   90.00
_cell.angle_beta   90.00
_cell.angle_gamma   90.00
#
_symmetry.space_group_name_H-M   'P 1'
#
loop_
_entity.id
_entity.type
_entity.pdbx_description
1 polymer ?
#
loop_
_entity_poly.entity_id
_entity_poly.type
_entity_poly.pdbx_seq_one_letter_code
_entity_poly.pdbx_strand_id
1 'polypeptide(L)'
;MRLSRAELIEKSGLAEPVLAELERLLVITPRRGTHYYDQDAFAVAIAAKQLASFGIDPRHLRQIKIAADKEVGLINQATAAHSRRGSSRQTIEELTRLINVTHLAMVRSGVQRELG
;
A
#
# COMPACT_ATOMS: atom_id res chain seq x y z
N MET A 1 14.23 4.95 -3.31
CA MET A 1 13.97 5.90 -4.42
C MET A 1 13.32 7.17 -3.86
N ARG A 2 13.53 8.33 -4.49
CA ARG A 2 12.91 9.61 -4.11
C ARG A 2 12.43 10.32 -5.37
N LEU A 3 11.13 10.59 -5.49
CA LEU A 3 10.52 11.25 -6.65
C LEU A 3 9.80 12.52 -6.21
N SER A 4 9.96 13.61 -6.96
CA SER A 4 9.06 14.76 -6.89
C SER A 4 7.67 14.39 -7.43
N ARG A 5 6.67 15.25 -7.20
CA ARG A 5 5.31 15.04 -7.74
C ARG A 5 5.31 14.98 -9.27
N ALA A 6 6.08 15.86 -9.91
CA ALA A 6 6.23 15.89 -11.37
C ALA A 6 6.87 14.60 -11.90
N GLU A 7 7.97 14.15 -11.28
CA GLU A 7 8.61 12.88 -11.67
C GLU A 7 7.70 11.67 -11.42
N LEU A 8 6.87 11.70 -10.38
CA LEU A 8 5.90 10.63 -10.13
C LEU A 8 4.89 10.54 -11.27
N ILE A 9 4.30 11.66 -11.68
CA ILE A 9 3.37 11.75 -12.81
C ILE A 9 4.04 11.26 -14.09
N GLU A 10 5.21 11.82 -14.40
CA GLU A 10 5.96 11.53 -15.62
C GLU A 10 6.32 10.03 -15.72
N LYS A 11 6.93 9.47 -14.68
CA LYS A 11 7.40 8.08 -14.68
C LYS A 11 6.26 7.07 -14.58
N SER A 12 5.15 7.43 -13.90
CA SER A 12 4.01 6.52 -13.78
C SER A 12 3.09 6.57 -15.00
N GLY A 13 3.04 7.73 -15.68
CA GLY A 13 2.05 8.03 -16.70
C GLY A 13 0.63 8.17 -16.13
N LEU A 14 0.49 8.38 -14.81
CA LEU A 14 -0.77 8.65 -14.15
C LEU A 14 -1.19 10.09 -14.45
N ALA A 15 -2.43 10.32 -14.85
CA ALA A 15 -2.92 11.67 -15.11
C ALA A 15 -2.93 12.51 -13.83
N GLU A 16 -2.55 13.79 -13.93
CA GLU A 16 -2.46 14.70 -12.79
C GLU A 16 -3.76 14.83 -11.97
N PRO A 17 -4.97 14.93 -12.57
CA PRO A 17 -6.21 14.96 -11.80
C PRO A 17 -6.45 13.68 -10.98
N VAL A 18 -5.98 12.53 -11.48
CA VAL A 18 -6.11 11.24 -10.78
C VAL A 18 -5.16 11.20 -9.60
N LEU A 19 -3.91 11.67 -9.76
CA LEU A 19 -2.98 11.78 -8.64
C LEU A 19 -3.52 12.73 -7.57
N ALA A 20 -4.05 13.89 -7.95
CA ALA A 20 -4.64 14.85 -7.02
C ALA A 20 -5.77 14.23 -6.19
N GLU A 21 -6.63 13.41 -6.81
CA GLU A 21 -7.69 12.70 -6.11
C GLU A 21 -7.15 11.61 -5.18
N LEU A 22 -6.13 10.84 -5.60
CA LEU A 22 -5.47 9.85 -4.75
C LEU A 22 -4.80 10.49 -3.53
N GLU A 23 -4.22 11.68 -3.69
CA GLU A 23 -3.64 12.49 -2.61
C GLU A 23 -4.72 12.98 -1.64
N ARG A 24 -5.82 13.52 -2.17
CA ARG A 24 -6.98 13.94 -1.36
C ARG A 24 -7.57 12.77 -0.57
N LEU A 25 -7.61 11.60 -1.19
CA LEU A 25 -8.04 10.35 -0.58
C LEU A 25 -6.93 9.68 0.25
N LEU A 26 -5.77 10.31 0.45
CA LEU A 26 -4.65 9.77 1.23
C LEU A 26 -4.18 8.37 0.77
N VAL A 27 -4.55 7.93 -0.44
CA VAL A 27 -4.14 6.64 -1.01
C VAL A 27 -2.67 6.70 -1.41
N ILE A 28 -2.27 7.83 -1.99
CA ILE A 28 -0.87 8.17 -2.21
C ILE A 28 -0.58 9.39 -1.34
N THR A 29 0.51 9.34 -0.58
CA THR A 29 0.98 10.49 0.20
C THR A 29 2.49 10.63 0.05
N PRO A 30 3.02 11.87 0.04
CA PRO A 30 4.46 12.07 0.20
C PRO A 30 4.97 11.41 1.50
N ARG A 31 6.24 11.03 1.51
CA ARG A 31 6.89 10.54 2.71
C ARG A 31 6.82 11.61 3.81
N ARG A 32 6.39 11.19 5.00
CA ARG A 32 6.16 12.07 6.16
C ARG A 32 7.33 13.03 6.39
N GLY A 33 7.01 14.33 6.52
CA GLY A 33 8.00 15.39 6.72
C GLY A 33 8.75 15.83 5.46
N THR A 34 8.32 15.39 4.28
CA THR A 34 8.94 15.75 2.99
C THR A 34 7.87 15.99 1.91
N HIS A 35 8.30 16.50 0.75
CA HIS A 35 7.46 16.64 -0.46
C HIS A 35 7.74 15.55 -1.50
N TYR A 36 8.46 14.49 -1.12
CA TYR A 36 8.87 13.44 -2.04
C TYR A 36 8.06 12.16 -1.85
N TYR A 37 7.85 11.44 -2.95
CA TYR A 37 7.22 10.13 -3.01
C TYR A 37 8.31 9.05 -3.05
N ASP A 38 8.01 7.92 -2.42
CA ASP A 38 8.89 6.77 -2.35
C ASP A 38 8.49 5.70 -3.38
N GLN A 39 9.05 4.50 -3.21
CA GLN A 39 8.83 3.38 -4.12
C GLN A 39 7.41 2.84 -4.05
N ASP A 40 6.79 2.83 -2.87
CA ASP A 40 5.43 2.30 -2.69
C ASP A 40 4.41 3.25 -3.31
N ALA A 41 4.56 4.56 -3.08
CA ALA A 41 3.76 5.57 -3.76
C ALA A 41 3.86 5.47 -5.29
N PHE A 42 5.05 5.19 -5.82
CA PHE A 42 5.24 4.94 -7.25
C PHE A 42 4.55 3.69 -7.75
N ALA A 43 4.66 2.57 -7.02
CA ALA A 43 3.97 1.33 -7.36
C ALA A 43 2.45 1.50 -7.38
N VAL A 44 1.88 2.22 -6.40
CA VAL A 44 0.44 2.52 -6.36
C VAL A 44 0.03 3.39 -7.54
N ALA A 45 0.84 4.39 -7.94
CA ALA A 45 0.53 5.23 -9.10
C ALA A 45 0.49 4.43 -10.43
N ILE A 46 1.47 3.53 -10.63
CA ILE A 46 1.49 2.61 -11.79
C ILE A 46 0.25 1.71 -11.80
N ALA A 47 -0.07 1.11 -10.65
CA ALA A 47 -1.23 0.24 -10.53
C ALA A 47 -2.53 1.00 -10.78
N ALA A 48 -2.69 2.21 -10.22
CA ALA A 48 -3.86 3.05 -10.42
C ALA A 48 -4.10 3.39 -11.90
N LYS A 49 -3.02 3.69 -12.65
CA LYS A 49 -3.10 3.90 -14.11
C LYS A 49 -3.62 2.67 -14.84
N GLN A 50 -3.11 1.49 -14.52
CA GLN A 50 -3.52 0.23 -15.17
C GLN A 50 -4.94 -0.16 -14.78
N LEU A 51 -5.31 0.04 -13.51
CA LEU A 51 -6.64 -0.26 -12.98
C LEU A 51 -7.74 0.59 -13.61
N ALA A 52 -7.42 1.81 -14.05
CA ALA A 52 -8.37 2.68 -14.74
C ALA A 52 -8.95 2.05 -16.02
N SER A 53 -8.19 1.23 -16.77
CA SER A 53 -8.74 0.55 -17.96
C SER A 53 -9.77 -0.53 -17.63
N PHE A 54 -9.86 -0.94 -16.36
CA PHE A 54 -10.84 -1.90 -15.85
C PHE A 54 -11.99 -1.21 -15.09
N GLY A 55 -12.09 0.13 -15.16
CA GLY A 55 -13.12 0.89 -14.43
C GLY A 55 -12.87 1.05 -12.94
N ILE A 56 -11.68 0.68 -12.46
CA ILE A 56 -11.28 0.83 -11.06
C ILE A 56 -10.63 2.20 -10.87
N ASP A 57 -11.28 3.04 -10.08
CA ASP A 57 -10.95 4.44 -9.87
C ASP A 57 -10.34 4.72 -8.47
N PRO A 58 -9.93 5.97 -8.15
CA PRO A 58 -9.41 6.33 -6.83
C PRO A 58 -10.34 6.00 -5.65
N ARG A 59 -11.66 5.99 -5.83
CA ARG A 59 -12.62 5.70 -4.76
C ARG A 59 -12.59 4.22 -4.39
N HIS A 60 -12.43 3.33 -5.37
CA HIS A 60 -12.20 1.91 -5.13
C HIS A 60 -10.87 1.68 -4.40
N LEU A 61 -9.81 2.37 -4.84
CA LEU A 61 -8.50 2.29 -4.19
C LEU A 61 -8.54 2.80 -2.74
N ARG A 62 -9.39 3.77 -2.42
CA ARG A 62 -9.60 4.20 -1.02
C ARG A 62 -10.17 3.07 -0.16
N GLN A 63 -11.06 2.23 -0.67
CA GLN A 63 -11.57 1.08 0.08
C GLN A 63 -10.48 0.03 0.32
N ILE A 64 -9.65 -0.22 -0.69
CA ILE A 64 -8.47 -1.10 -0.56
C ILE A 64 -7.50 -0.55 0.49
N LYS A 65 -7.24 0.76 0.49
CA LYS A 65 -6.40 1.42 1.50
C LYS A 65 -6.96 1.25 2.91
N ILE A 66 -8.27 1.39 3.11
CA ILE A 66 -8.90 1.18 4.42
C ILE A 66 -8.70 -0.25 4.92
N ALA A 67 -8.79 -1.25 4.04
CA ALA A 67 -8.49 -2.64 4.38
C ALA A 67 -7.01 -2.82 4.75
N ALA A 68 -6.09 -2.21 3.99
CA ALA A 68 -4.66 -2.24 4.28
C ALA A 68 -4.32 -1.57 5.64
N ASP A 69 -4.94 -0.44 5.97
CA ASP A 69 -4.74 0.24 7.26
C ASP A 69 -5.19 -0.64 8.44
N LYS A 70 -6.28 -1.39 8.28
CA LYS A 70 -6.72 -2.37 9.27
C LYS A 70 -5.69 -3.50 9.44
N GLU A 71 -5.15 -4.00 8.34
CA GLU A 71 -4.11 -5.03 8.35
C GLU A 71 -2.85 -4.56 9.08
N VAL A 72 -2.40 -3.32 8.84
CA VAL A 72 -1.28 -2.70 9.58
C VAL A 72 -1.57 -2.69 11.08
N GLY A 73 -2.81 -2.38 11.48
CA GLY A 73 -3.25 -2.46 12.87
C GLY A 73 -3.12 -3.86 13.48
N LEU A 74 -3.53 -4.90 12.73
CA LEU A 74 -3.44 -6.30 13.16
C LEU A 74 -1.98 -6.77 13.28
N ILE A 75 -1.14 -6.43 12.31
CA ILE A 75 0.31 -6.74 12.34
C ILE A 75 0.97 -6.07 13.54
N ASN A 76 0.67 -4.80 13.79
CA ASN A 76 1.21 -4.07 14.95
C ASN A 76 0.80 -4.74 16.27
N GLN A 77 -0.45 -5.22 16.38
CA GLN A 77 -0.91 -5.95 17.57
C GLN A 77 -0.21 -7.31 17.73
N ALA A 78 -0.08 -8.08 16.64
CA ALA A 78 0.59 -9.38 16.65
C ALA A 78 2.08 -9.29 17.02
N THR A 79 2.73 -8.21 16.59
CA THR A 79 4.16 -7.96 16.85
C THR A 79 4.41 -7.21 18.17
N ALA A 80 3.39 -6.60 18.79
CA ALA A 80 3.52 -5.76 19.99
C ALA A 80 4.20 -6.47 21.17
N ALA A 81 3.91 -7.75 21.41
CA ALA A 81 4.53 -8.51 22.48
C ALA A 81 6.05 -8.68 22.28
N HIS A 82 6.49 -8.92 21.04
CA HIS A 82 7.89 -9.05 20.68
C HIS A 82 8.61 -7.70 20.79
N SER A 83 7.97 -6.62 20.34
CA SER A 83 8.53 -5.28 20.49
C SER A 83 8.72 -4.88 21.95
N ARG A 84 7.78 -5.20 22.84
CA ARG A 84 7.87 -4.90 24.29
C ARG A 84 8.96 -5.71 25.01
N ARG A 85 9.26 -6.92 24.52
CA ARG A 85 10.31 -7.79 25.06
C ARG A 85 11.71 -7.41 24.55
N GLY A 86 11.84 -6.34 23.77
CA GLY A 86 13.12 -5.91 23.22
C GLY A 86 13.66 -6.84 22.14
N SER A 87 12.79 -7.58 21.43
CA SER A 87 13.22 -8.38 20.28
C SER A 87 13.94 -7.50 19.25
N SER A 88 14.92 -8.09 18.57
CA SER A 88 15.69 -7.36 17.56
C SER A 88 14.77 -6.83 16.45
N ARG A 89 15.14 -5.70 15.86
CA ARG A 89 14.42 -5.14 14.70
C ARG A 89 14.30 -6.16 13.57
N GLN A 90 15.34 -6.95 13.34
CA GLN A 90 15.35 -8.03 12.35
C GLN A 90 14.28 -9.09 12.64
N THR A 91 14.09 -9.46 13.91
CA THR A 91 13.03 -10.40 14.32
C THR A 91 11.63 -9.85 14.04
N ILE A 92 11.40 -8.56 14.29
CA ILE A 92 10.10 -7.91 14.00
C ILE A 92 9.86 -7.83 12.49
N GLU A 93 10.88 -7.49 11.70
CA GLU A 93 10.80 -7.45 10.24
C GLU A 93 10.54 -8.83 9.64
N GLU A 94 11.19 -9.88 10.18
CA GLU A 94 10.95 -11.27 9.81
C GLU A 94 9.50 -11.69 10.07
N LEU A 95 9.02 -11.45 11.29
CA LEU A 95 7.66 -11.78 11.70
C LEU A 95 6.63 -11.05 10.82
N THR A 96 6.84 -9.76 10.56
CA THR A 96 5.99 -8.96 9.67
C THR A 96 5.96 -9.55 8.26
N ARG A 97 7.12 -9.97 7.73
CA ARG A 97 7.20 -10.57 6.40
C ARG A 97 6.40 -11.88 6.32
N LEU A 98 6.54 -12.75 7.32
CA LEU A 98 5.82 -14.03 7.39
C LEU A 98 4.30 -13.85 7.50
N ILE A 99 3.87 -12.86 8.30
CA ILE A 99 2.44 -12.50 8.41
C ILE A 99 1.91 -12.05 7.05
N ASN A 100 2.63 -11.16 6.36
CA ASN A 100 2.22 -10.68 5.04
C ASN A 100 2.13 -11.80 3.99
N VAL A 101 3.11 -12.72 3.97
CA VAL A 101 3.08 -13.90 3.07
C VAL A 101 1.85 -14.77 3.35
N THR A 102 1.57 -15.01 4.64
CA THR A 102 0.40 -15.80 5.06
C THR A 102 -0.90 -15.12 4.64
N HIS A 103 -1.04 -13.82 4.92
CA HIS A 103 -2.21 -13.03 4.56
C HIS A 103 -2.46 -13.06 3.04
N LEU A 104 -1.42 -12.81 2.23
CA LEU A 104 -1.56 -12.81 0.77
C LEU A 104 -1.98 -14.20 0.23
N ALA A 105 -1.47 -15.27 0.81
CA ALA A 105 -1.88 -16.63 0.45
C ALA A 105 -3.36 -16.89 0.80
N MET A 106 -3.83 -16.41 1.96
CA MET A 106 -5.24 -16.51 2.36
C MET A 106 -6.17 -15.70 1.46
N VAL A 107 -5.81 -14.45 1.13
CA VAL A 107 -6.57 -13.60 0.20
C VAL A 107 -6.67 -14.27 -1.17
N ARG A 108 -5.55 -14.77 -1.71
CA ARG A 108 -5.53 -15.48 -2.99
C ARG A 108 -6.42 -16.72 -2.97
N SER A 109 -6.35 -17.54 -1.92
CA SER A 109 -7.20 -18.72 -1.76
C SER A 109 -8.68 -18.35 -1.64
N GLY A 110 -9.00 -17.27 -0.91
CA GLY A 110 -10.37 -16.75 -0.79
C GLY A 110 -10.95 -16.34 -2.14
N VAL A 111 -10.21 -15.53 -2.92
CA VAL A 111 -10.63 -15.10 -4.26
C VAL A 111 -10.83 -16.31 -5.19
N GLN A 112 -9.93 -17.29 -5.16
CA GLN A 112 -10.06 -18.50 -5.97
C GLN A 112 -11.33 -19.30 -5.68
N ARG A 113 -11.79 -19.32 -4.42
CA ARG A 113 -13.05 -20.00 -4.05
C ARG A 113 -14.30 -19.29 -4.55
N GLU A 114 -14.25 -17.97 -4.70
CA GLU A 114 -15.40 -17.20 -5.23
C GLU A 114 -15.48 -17.26 -6.76
N LEU A 115 -14.37 -17.58 -7.43
CA LEU A 115 -14.29 -17.68 -8.89
C LEU A 115 -14.54 -19.09 -9.44
N GLY A 116 -14.54 -20.11 -8.59
CA GLY A 116 -14.81 -21.51 -8.92
C GLY A 116 -16.20 -21.95 -8.45
#